data_AF-A0A9D8HWQ4-F1
#
_entry.id   AF-A0A9D8HWQ4-F1
#
_cell.length_a   1.000
_cell.length_b   1.000
_cell.length_c   1.000
_cell.angle_alpha   90.00
_cell.angle_beta   90.00
_cell.angle_gamma   90.00
#
_symmetry.space_group_name_H-M   'P 1'
#
loop_
_entity.id
_entity.type
_entity.pdbx_description
1 polymer ?
#
loop_
_entity_poly.entity_id
_entity_poly.type
_entity_poly.pdbx_seq_one_letter_code
_entity_poly.pdbx_strand_id
1 'polypeptide(L)'
;MTGERGIALIMVVLVTTFLSALGMGVVLSVFMDRLAAGNLTGTVAMLHAAEAGIELAAADLARAEDWDAILQGAQRGTFTDGVPGGVRVIPGGGAVDLTSATNLLNCGKATTCTTAQMNANSKERPWGANNARWQLFAFGPMNQLTALSRPAPCYLAVWIADDGRESDGNPLADEADAELPGHGIVRVHAQAFGIAGSRRAIEAELARVCPGGPGEACLPGIRVQSWQELRQAVP
;
A
#
# COMPACT_ATOMS: atom_id res chain seq x y z
N MET A 1 17.64 73.54 11.77
CA MET A 1 18.28 72.47 10.97
C MET A 1 18.25 71.08 11.65
N THR A 2 17.61 70.89 12.82
CA THR A 2 17.53 69.59 13.52
C THR A 2 16.31 68.74 13.14
N GLY A 3 15.23 69.33 12.63
CA GLY A 3 13.97 68.62 12.30
C GLY A 3 14.02 67.73 11.05
N GLU A 4 14.71 68.16 9.98
CA GLU A 4 14.81 67.39 8.72
C GLU A 4 15.59 66.07 8.89
N ARG A 5 16.59 66.05 9.78
CA ARG A 5 17.36 64.84 10.10
C ARG A 5 16.54 63.77 10.82
N GLY A 6 15.55 64.18 11.63
CA GLY A 6 14.65 63.27 12.33
C GLY A 6 13.69 62.55 11.38
N ILE A 7 13.11 63.28 10.41
CA ILE A 7 12.21 62.69 9.40
C ILE A 7 12.96 61.73 8.48
N ALA A 8 14.17 62.08 8.06
CA ALA A 8 15.00 61.19 7.23
C ALA A 8 15.29 59.85 7.95
N LEU A 9 15.58 59.89 9.25
CA LEU A 9 15.85 58.69 10.04
C LEU A 9 14.60 57.82 10.21
N ILE A 10 13.43 58.44 10.43
CA ILE A 10 12.15 57.71 10.47
C ILE A 10 11.87 57.01 9.14
N MET A 11 12.06 57.70 8.00
CA MET A 11 11.85 57.08 6.68
C MET A 11 12.78 55.88 6.45
N VAL A 12 14.07 56.00 6.81
CA VAL A 12 15.02 54.89 6.66
C VAL A 12 14.61 53.69 7.52
N VAL A 13 14.20 53.92 8.77
CA VAL A 13 13.75 52.84 9.68
C VAL A 13 12.46 52.19 9.14
N LEU A 14 11.52 52.98 8.62
CA LEU A 14 10.26 52.47 8.08
C LEU A 14 10.48 51.64 6.80
N VAL A 15 11.37 52.09 5.92
CA VAL A 15 11.73 51.35 4.70
C VAL A 15 12.51 50.08 5.03
N THR A 16 13.46 50.13 5.96
CA THR A 16 14.23 48.93 6.36
C THR A 16 13.36 47.90 7.07
N THR A 17 12.43 48.31 7.93
CA THR A 17 11.47 47.39 8.56
C THR A 17 10.51 46.79 7.53
N PHE A 18 10.01 47.59 6.58
CA PHE A 18 9.17 47.10 5.49
C PHE A 18 9.90 46.09 4.58
N LEU A 19 11.13 46.40 4.16
CA LEU A 19 11.94 45.48 3.35
C LEU A 19 12.31 44.20 4.11
N SER A 20 12.56 44.30 5.42
CA SER A 20 12.82 43.13 6.26
C SER A 20 11.58 42.24 6.39
N ALA A 21 10.39 42.83 6.55
CA ALA A 21 9.13 42.09 6.60
C ALA A 21 8.83 41.39 5.27
N LEU A 22 9.07 42.06 4.13
CA LEU A 22 8.96 41.44 2.81
C LEU A 22 9.94 40.28 2.62
N GLY A 23 11.21 40.48 3.03
CA GLY A 23 12.22 39.43 2.99
C GLY A 23 11.82 38.21 3.81
N MET A 24 11.34 38.41 5.05
CA MET A 24 10.85 37.35 5.91
C MET A 24 9.65 36.61 5.29
N GLY A 25 8.71 37.35 4.69
CA GLY A 25 7.53 36.79 4.02
C GLY A 25 7.90 35.86 2.87
N VAL A 26 8.85 36.26 2.02
CA VAL A 26 9.33 35.41 0.91
C VAL A 26 10.03 34.16 1.44
N VAL A 27 10.87 34.30 2.47
CA VAL A 27 11.56 33.16 3.08
C VAL A 27 10.56 32.14 3.63
N LEU A 28 9.54 32.59 4.36
CA LEU A 28 8.48 31.71 4.88
C LEU A 28 7.71 31.00 3.76
N SER A 29 7.39 31.70 2.66
CA SER A 29 6.73 31.09 1.50
C SER A 29 7.57 29.95 0.90
N VAL A 30 8.86 30.19 0.68
CA VAL A 30 9.78 29.18 0.12
C VAL A 30 9.93 27.97 1.06
N PHE A 31 9.96 28.20 2.38
CA PHE A 31 9.99 27.10 3.34
C PHE A 31 8.71 26.25 3.31
N MET A 32 7.54 26.88 3.21
CA MET A 32 6.27 26.17 3.09
C MET A 32 6.18 25.36 1.79
N ASP A 33 6.60 25.94 0.67
CA ASP A 33 6.63 25.24 -0.62
C ASP A 33 7.55 24.03 -0.60
N ARG A 34 8.72 24.14 0.06
CA ARG A 34 9.65 23.01 0.21
C ARG A 34 9.06 21.89 1.06
N LEU A 35 8.37 22.21 2.15
CA LEU A 35 7.70 21.22 2.99
C LEU A 35 6.54 20.54 2.23
N ALA A 36 5.74 21.32 1.50
CA ALA A 36 4.65 20.81 0.68
C ALA A 36 5.16 19.91 -0.45
N ALA A 37 6.18 20.35 -1.19
CA ALA A 37 6.81 19.57 -2.26
C ALA A 37 7.41 18.26 -1.72
N GLY A 38 8.11 18.31 -0.58
CA GLY A 38 8.66 17.11 0.05
C GLY A 38 7.59 16.08 0.43
N ASN A 39 6.46 16.54 0.98
CA ASN A 39 5.34 15.66 1.34
C ASN A 39 4.66 15.06 0.08
N LEU A 40 4.48 15.86 -0.97
CA LEU A 40 3.94 15.40 -2.24
C LEU A 40 4.83 14.34 -2.88
N THR A 41 6.15 14.58 -2.97
CA THR A 41 7.10 13.60 -3.51
C THR A 41 7.10 12.32 -2.68
N GLY A 42 7.06 12.41 -1.34
CA GLY A 42 6.96 11.25 -0.47
C GLY A 42 5.68 10.45 -0.71
N THR A 43 4.53 11.13 -0.82
CA THR A 43 3.24 10.53 -1.11
C THR A 43 3.22 9.77 -2.44
N VAL A 44 3.71 10.41 -3.51
CA VAL A 44 3.76 9.82 -4.85
C VAL A 44 4.69 8.62 -4.87
N ALA A 45 5.86 8.72 -4.22
CA ALA A 45 6.78 7.60 -4.10
C ALA A 45 6.17 6.40 -3.37
N MET A 46 5.34 6.61 -2.34
CA MET A 46 4.64 5.52 -1.64
C MET A 46 3.55 4.88 -2.50
N LEU A 47 2.83 5.66 -3.30
CA LEU A 47 1.85 5.10 -4.22
C LEU A 47 2.53 4.20 -5.26
N HIS A 48 3.62 4.68 -5.88
CA HIS A 48 4.40 3.87 -6.82
C HIS A 48 5.04 2.65 -6.17
N ALA A 49 5.43 2.72 -4.90
CA ALA A 49 5.90 1.55 -4.17
C ALA A 49 4.79 0.50 -3.99
N ALA A 50 3.55 0.92 -3.71
CA ALA A 50 2.40 0.01 -3.65
C ALA A 50 2.07 -0.58 -5.04
N GLU A 51 2.13 0.22 -6.11
CA GLU A 51 1.95 -0.27 -7.50
C GLU A 51 3.00 -1.32 -7.86
N ALA A 52 4.27 -1.05 -7.54
CA ALA A 52 5.35 -2.02 -7.73
C ALA A 52 5.11 -3.33 -6.96
N GLY A 53 4.44 -3.26 -5.80
CA GLY A 53 4.01 -4.45 -5.06
C GLY A 53 2.95 -5.28 -5.79
N ILE A 54 1.99 -4.64 -6.46
CA ILE A 54 1.01 -5.34 -7.30
C ILE A 54 1.72 -6.02 -8.47
N GLU A 55 2.63 -5.32 -9.16
CA GLU A 55 3.38 -5.87 -10.29
C GLU A 55 4.28 -7.05 -9.89
N LEU A 56 4.93 -6.94 -8.73
CA LEU A 56 5.72 -8.01 -8.15
C LEU A 56 4.84 -9.23 -7.83
N ALA A 57 3.68 -9.02 -7.20
CA ALA A 57 2.74 -10.10 -6.92
C ALA A 57 2.19 -10.73 -8.20
N ALA A 58 1.84 -9.94 -9.21
CA ALA A 58 1.39 -10.44 -10.50
C ALA A 58 2.49 -11.30 -11.17
N ALA A 59 3.74 -10.86 -11.13
CA ALA A 59 4.86 -11.62 -11.70
C ALA A 59 5.08 -12.95 -10.98
N ASP A 60 4.96 -12.99 -9.65
CA ASP A 60 5.12 -14.23 -8.87
C ASP A 60 3.90 -15.16 -9.02
N LEU A 61 2.68 -14.61 -9.02
CA LEU A 61 1.43 -15.36 -9.23
C LEU A 61 1.37 -15.99 -10.62
N ALA A 62 1.88 -15.30 -11.66
CA ALA A 62 1.96 -15.84 -13.01
C ALA A 62 2.79 -17.13 -13.11
N ARG A 63 3.74 -17.31 -12.18
CA ARG A 63 4.64 -18.47 -12.11
C ARG A 63 4.17 -19.52 -11.11
N ALA A 64 3.21 -19.19 -10.26
CA ALA A 64 2.66 -20.12 -9.28
C ALA A 64 1.68 -21.08 -9.96
N GLU A 65 1.95 -22.37 -9.83
CA GLU A 65 1.05 -23.42 -10.31
C GLU A 65 -0.15 -23.60 -9.38
N ASP A 66 0.07 -23.51 -8.07
CA ASP A 66 -0.94 -23.72 -7.03
C ASP A 66 -1.25 -22.40 -6.30
N TRP A 67 -2.46 -21.88 -6.50
CA TRP A 67 -2.93 -20.68 -5.79
C TRP A 67 -3.53 -21.02 -4.42
N ASP A 68 -4.02 -22.23 -4.19
CA ASP A 68 -4.53 -22.67 -2.88
C ASP A 68 -3.40 -22.66 -1.84
N ALA A 69 -2.19 -23.09 -2.23
CA ALA A 69 -1.02 -22.99 -1.36
C ALA A 69 -0.70 -21.54 -0.95
N ILE A 70 -1.00 -20.56 -1.82
CA ILE A 70 -0.82 -19.13 -1.53
C ILE A 70 -1.94 -18.62 -0.62
N LEU A 71 -3.20 -18.98 -0.91
CA LEU A 71 -4.39 -18.60 -0.12
C LEU A 71 -4.39 -19.21 1.29
N GLN A 72 -3.72 -20.35 1.47
CA GLN A 72 -3.45 -20.97 2.78
C GLN A 72 -2.21 -20.38 3.48
N GLY A 73 -1.43 -19.53 2.80
CA GLY A 73 -0.20 -18.92 3.33
C GLY A 73 1.00 -19.88 3.40
N ALA A 74 0.89 -21.05 2.76
CA ALA A 74 1.95 -22.06 2.69
C ALA A 74 3.05 -21.68 1.68
N GLN A 75 2.67 -21.04 0.58
CA GLN A 75 3.56 -20.48 -0.44
C GLN A 75 3.59 -18.95 -0.38
N ARG A 76 4.76 -18.36 -0.65
CA ARG A 76 5.01 -16.92 -0.64
C ARG A 76 5.69 -16.49 -1.93
N GLY A 77 5.69 -15.18 -2.17
CA GLY A 77 6.42 -14.57 -3.27
C GLY A 77 7.93 -14.64 -3.06
N THR A 78 8.66 -14.22 -4.09
CA THR A 78 10.12 -14.21 -4.13
C THR A 78 10.73 -13.08 -3.29
N PHE A 79 9.98 -12.00 -3.09
CA PHE A 79 10.39 -10.86 -2.27
C PHE A 79 9.91 -11.03 -0.83
N THR A 80 10.74 -11.64 0.02
CA THR A 80 10.48 -11.80 1.46
C THR A 80 11.75 -11.49 2.25
N ASP A 81 11.63 -10.78 3.37
CA ASP A 81 12.76 -10.43 4.25
C ASP A 81 12.88 -11.30 5.52
N GLY A 82 12.12 -12.39 5.60
CA GLY A 82 12.15 -13.32 6.73
C GLY A 82 10.83 -14.07 6.94
N VAL A 83 10.52 -14.38 8.21
CA VAL A 83 9.27 -15.03 8.60
C VAL A 83 8.07 -14.11 8.39
N PRO A 84 6.87 -14.63 8.04
CA PRO A 84 5.68 -13.80 7.93
C PRO A 84 5.30 -13.23 9.30
N GLY A 85 5.07 -11.93 9.38
CA GLY A 85 4.64 -11.26 10.60
C GLY A 85 5.76 -10.66 11.46
N GLY A 86 5.34 -10.13 12.60
CA GLY A 86 6.19 -9.43 13.56
C GLY A 86 6.54 -7.99 13.17
N VAL A 87 7.33 -7.36 14.03
CA VAL A 87 7.75 -5.96 13.86
C VAL A 87 8.91 -5.86 12.86
N ARG A 88 8.83 -4.87 11.97
CA ARG A 88 9.82 -4.57 10.94
C ARG A 88 10.18 -3.09 10.97
N VAL A 89 11.45 -2.80 10.76
CA VAL A 89 11.95 -1.41 10.74
C VAL A 89 11.66 -0.81 9.37
N ILE A 90 11.10 0.39 9.37
CA ILE A 90 10.88 1.15 8.13
C ILE A 90 12.18 1.92 7.81
N PRO A 91 12.74 1.79 6.59
CA PRO A 91 13.87 2.59 6.17
C PRO A 91 13.58 4.09 6.34
N GLY A 92 14.49 4.83 6.97
CA GLY A 92 14.28 6.25 7.27
C GLY A 92 13.57 6.53 8.60
N GLY A 93 13.06 5.51 9.29
CA GLY A 93 12.58 5.59 10.68
C GLY A 93 11.15 5.10 10.88
N GLY A 94 10.89 4.63 12.10
CA GLY A 94 9.63 4.00 12.48
C GLY A 94 9.66 2.47 12.33
N ALA A 95 8.53 1.86 12.64
CA ALA A 95 8.35 0.42 12.54
C ALA A 95 6.91 0.08 12.14
N VAL A 96 6.72 -1.09 11.54
CA VAL A 96 5.42 -1.67 11.19
C VAL A 96 5.32 -3.07 11.80
N ASP A 97 4.20 -3.39 12.43
CA ASP A 97 3.89 -4.75 12.86
C ASP A 97 3.03 -5.42 11.78
N LEU A 98 3.63 -6.38 11.05
CA LEU A 98 2.98 -7.08 9.96
C LEU A 98 1.89 -8.05 10.46
N THR A 99 1.99 -8.54 11.68
CA THR A 99 0.93 -9.36 12.30
C THR A 99 -0.29 -8.48 12.57
N SER A 100 -0.07 -7.31 13.17
CA SER A 100 -1.15 -6.33 13.37
C SER A 100 -1.75 -5.85 12.04
N ALA A 101 -0.94 -5.59 11.02
CA ALA A 101 -1.42 -5.17 9.70
C ALA A 101 -2.30 -6.24 9.05
N THR A 102 -1.87 -7.50 9.13
CA THR A 102 -2.64 -8.65 8.61
C THR A 102 -3.98 -8.80 9.35
N ASN A 103 -3.98 -8.68 10.68
CA ASN A 103 -5.21 -8.74 11.47
C ASN A 103 -6.17 -7.57 11.15
N LEU A 104 -5.63 -6.38 10.86
CA LEU A 104 -6.46 -5.23 10.47
C LEU A 104 -7.20 -5.50 9.16
N LEU A 105 -6.55 -6.14 8.18
CA LEU A 105 -7.20 -6.55 6.93
C LEU A 105 -8.22 -7.68 7.16
N ASN A 106 -7.90 -8.65 8.04
CA ASN A 106 -8.73 -9.83 8.28
C ASN A 106 -9.92 -9.62 9.22
N CYS A 107 -9.88 -8.64 10.12
CA CYS A 107 -11.01 -8.40 11.03
C CYS A 107 -11.11 -6.97 11.57
N GLY A 108 -10.36 -6.01 11.02
CA GLY A 108 -10.38 -4.62 11.48
C GLY A 108 -9.76 -4.39 12.85
N LYS A 109 -8.96 -5.34 13.37
CA LYS A 109 -8.32 -5.25 14.70
C LYS A 109 -6.83 -5.51 14.61
N ALA A 110 -6.06 -4.92 15.52
CA ALA A 110 -4.62 -5.20 15.63
C ALA A 110 -4.32 -6.59 16.24
N THR A 111 -5.23 -7.09 17.07
CA THR A 111 -5.11 -8.38 17.76
C THR A 111 -5.49 -9.55 16.86
N THR A 112 -5.03 -10.76 17.21
CA THR A 112 -5.38 -12.00 16.51
C THR A 112 -6.90 -12.11 16.28
N CYS A 113 -7.26 -12.35 15.02
CA CYS A 113 -8.65 -12.52 14.63
C CYS A 113 -9.17 -13.93 14.95
N THR A 114 -10.38 -14.03 15.48
CA THR A 114 -11.09 -15.31 15.57
C THR A 114 -11.85 -15.59 14.28
N THR A 115 -12.19 -16.86 14.01
CA THR A 115 -13.02 -17.23 12.85
C THR A 115 -14.35 -16.48 12.80
N ALA A 116 -15.00 -16.25 13.95
CA ALA A 116 -16.24 -15.48 14.00
C ALA A 116 -16.04 -13.99 13.61
N GLN A 117 -14.93 -13.37 14.02
CA GLN A 117 -14.61 -11.98 13.62
C GLN A 117 -14.24 -11.90 12.14
N MET A 118 -13.54 -12.92 11.66
CA MET A 118 -13.21 -13.11 10.27
C MET A 118 -14.46 -13.40 9.42
N ASN A 119 -15.51 -14.02 9.96
CA ASN A 119 -16.79 -14.24 9.29
C ASN A 119 -17.80 -13.11 9.47
N ALA A 120 -17.48 -12.09 10.25
CA ALA A 120 -18.43 -11.02 10.56
C ALA A 120 -18.71 -10.19 9.30
N ASN A 121 -20.00 -10.00 9.00
CA ASN A 121 -20.41 -9.13 7.91
C ASN A 121 -20.17 -7.66 8.27
N SER A 122 -19.47 -6.94 7.40
CA SER A 122 -19.36 -5.48 7.43
C SER A 122 -19.60 -4.91 6.03
N LYS A 123 -19.63 -3.58 5.91
CA LYS A 123 -19.74 -2.92 4.61
C LYS A 123 -18.58 -3.29 3.68
N GLU A 124 -17.39 -3.46 4.24
CA GLU A 124 -16.15 -3.81 3.54
C GLU A 124 -16.02 -5.32 3.30
N ARG A 125 -16.76 -6.14 4.06
CA ARG A 125 -16.65 -7.60 4.11
C ARG A 125 -18.05 -8.26 4.22
N PRO A 126 -18.90 -8.15 3.17
CA PRO A 126 -20.30 -8.56 3.24
C PRO A 126 -20.56 -10.08 3.07
N TRP A 127 -19.53 -10.90 2.82
CA TRP A 127 -19.68 -12.29 2.34
C TRP A 127 -19.59 -13.38 3.42
N GLY A 128 -19.58 -13.00 4.70
CA GLY A 128 -19.65 -13.95 5.80
C GLY A 128 -18.46 -14.90 5.85
N ALA A 129 -18.73 -16.21 5.75
CA ALA A 129 -17.69 -17.24 5.70
C ALA A 129 -16.71 -17.03 4.53
N ASN A 130 -17.20 -16.48 3.41
CA ASN A 130 -16.44 -16.19 2.21
C ASN A 130 -15.72 -14.82 2.25
N ASN A 131 -15.64 -14.21 3.43
CA ASN A 131 -14.86 -12.99 3.56
C ASN A 131 -13.36 -13.31 3.37
N ALA A 132 -12.74 -12.60 2.43
CA ALA A 132 -11.31 -12.62 2.13
C ALA A 132 -10.43 -12.87 3.38
N ARG A 133 -9.51 -13.83 3.23
CA ARG A 133 -8.47 -14.19 4.19
C ARG A 133 -7.12 -13.74 3.67
N TRP A 134 -6.70 -12.56 4.09
CA TRP A 134 -5.44 -11.96 3.69
C TRP A 134 -4.27 -12.74 4.28
N GLN A 135 -3.47 -13.32 3.39
CA GLN A 135 -2.19 -13.95 3.66
C GLN A 135 -1.06 -13.03 3.21
N LEU A 136 -0.07 -12.83 4.08
CA LEU A 136 1.11 -12.06 3.73
C LEU A 136 1.96 -12.83 2.71
N PHE A 137 2.12 -12.28 1.52
CA PHE A 137 2.69 -12.96 0.36
C PHE A 137 4.09 -12.46 0.00
N ALA A 138 4.29 -11.15 -0.10
CA ALA A 138 5.57 -10.54 -0.40
C ALA A 138 5.80 -9.33 0.50
N PHE A 139 7.00 -9.18 1.06
CA PHE A 139 7.29 -8.11 2.01
C PHE A 139 8.78 -7.87 2.19
N GLY A 140 9.13 -6.61 2.42
CA GLY A 140 10.50 -6.20 2.69
C GLY A 140 10.72 -4.71 2.44
N PRO A 141 11.90 -4.19 2.79
CA PRO A 141 12.26 -2.82 2.47
C PRO A 141 12.49 -2.65 0.96
N MET A 142 11.99 -1.57 0.37
CA MET A 142 12.08 -1.32 -1.08
C MET A 142 13.52 -1.24 -1.61
N ASN A 143 14.50 -1.00 -0.73
CA ASN A 143 15.91 -1.00 -1.11
C ASN A 143 16.50 -2.39 -1.38
N GLN A 144 15.78 -3.46 -1.06
CA GLN A 144 16.15 -4.84 -1.41
C GLN A 144 15.70 -5.23 -2.82
N LEU A 145 14.87 -4.42 -3.49
CA LEU A 145 14.56 -4.61 -4.90
C LEU A 145 15.76 -4.16 -5.75
N THR A 146 16.47 -5.13 -6.30
CA THR A 146 17.78 -4.98 -6.96
C THR A 146 17.77 -4.12 -8.23
N ALA A 147 16.60 -3.70 -8.72
CA ALA A 147 16.44 -2.93 -9.95
C ALA A 147 16.26 -1.41 -9.74
N LEU A 148 16.22 -0.92 -8.49
CA LEU A 148 15.90 0.49 -8.21
C LEU A 148 17.15 1.33 -7.97
N SER A 149 17.42 2.30 -8.84
CA SER A 149 18.54 3.25 -8.69
C SER A 149 18.36 4.20 -7.49
N ARG A 150 17.12 4.48 -7.10
CA ARG A 150 16.74 5.31 -5.95
C ARG A 150 15.43 4.79 -5.33
N PRO A 151 15.49 3.73 -4.51
CA PRO A 151 14.29 3.19 -3.87
C PRO A 151 13.71 4.19 -2.88
N ALA A 152 12.38 4.26 -2.79
CA ALA A 152 11.72 5.04 -1.76
C ALA A 152 12.05 4.46 -0.36
N PRO A 153 12.32 5.29 0.66
CA PRO A 153 12.65 4.81 2.01
C PRO A 153 11.37 4.32 2.71
N CYS A 154 10.94 3.12 2.34
CA CYS A 154 9.71 2.52 2.83
C CYS A 154 9.81 1.01 2.90
N TYR A 155 8.87 0.45 3.65
CA TYR A 155 8.64 -0.97 3.77
C TYR A 155 7.42 -1.34 2.94
N LEU A 156 7.55 -2.29 2.02
CA LEU A 156 6.46 -2.80 1.20
C LEU A 156 5.94 -4.10 1.82
N ALA A 157 4.63 -4.26 1.85
CA ALA A 157 3.98 -5.53 2.14
C ALA A 157 2.81 -5.74 1.18
N VAL A 158 2.66 -6.97 0.72
CA VAL A 158 1.64 -7.41 -0.22
C VAL A 158 0.95 -8.63 0.37
N TRP A 159 -0.37 -8.57 0.42
CA TRP A 159 -1.23 -9.65 0.85
C TRP A 159 -2.06 -10.16 -0.31
N ILE A 160 -2.29 -11.47 -0.31
CA ILE A 160 -3.18 -12.17 -1.25
C ILE A 160 -4.35 -12.73 -0.45
N ALA A 161 -5.53 -12.64 -1.02
CA ALA A 161 -6.72 -13.27 -0.48
C ALA A 161 -7.62 -13.76 -1.61
N ASP A 162 -8.57 -14.59 -1.23
CA ASP A 162 -9.63 -14.99 -2.13
C ASP A 162 -10.49 -13.83 -2.61
N ASP A 163 -11.15 -14.05 -3.73
CA ASP A 163 -12.13 -13.15 -4.27
C ASP A 163 -13.53 -13.40 -3.68
N GLY A 164 -14.48 -12.49 -3.93
CA GLY A 164 -15.82 -12.56 -3.33
C GLY A 164 -16.88 -13.18 -4.24
N ARG A 165 -16.50 -13.68 -5.42
CA ARG A 165 -17.40 -14.16 -6.47
C ARG A 165 -17.62 -15.67 -6.44
N GLU A 166 -16.77 -16.38 -5.73
CA GLU A 166 -16.83 -17.84 -5.55
C GLU A 166 -18.11 -18.29 -4.82
N SER A 167 -18.42 -19.58 -4.99
CA SER A 167 -19.69 -20.17 -4.53
C SER A 167 -19.54 -21.28 -3.49
N ASP A 168 -18.31 -21.71 -3.22
CA ASP A 168 -18.00 -22.85 -2.35
C ASP A 168 -17.94 -22.48 -0.85
N GLY A 169 -17.80 -21.19 -0.53
CA GLY A 169 -17.74 -20.66 0.83
C GLY A 169 -16.38 -20.85 1.52
N ASN A 170 -15.31 -21.16 0.78
CA ASN A 170 -14.00 -21.45 1.32
C ASN A 170 -12.96 -20.38 0.92
N PRO A 171 -12.72 -19.35 1.75
CA PRO A 171 -11.85 -18.23 1.39
C PRO A 171 -10.34 -18.55 1.46
N LEU A 172 -9.98 -19.84 1.40
CA LEU A 172 -8.62 -20.38 1.44
C LEU A 172 -8.33 -21.29 0.24
N ALA A 173 -9.22 -21.36 -0.75
CA ALA A 173 -9.04 -22.13 -1.97
C ALA A 173 -9.75 -21.42 -3.10
N ASP A 174 -9.08 -21.35 -4.24
CA ASP A 174 -9.69 -20.80 -5.45
C ASP A 174 -10.83 -21.72 -5.93
N GLU A 175 -11.82 -21.16 -6.62
CA GLU A 175 -12.94 -21.91 -7.16
C GLU A 175 -12.42 -23.00 -8.11
N ALA A 176 -12.75 -24.27 -7.85
CA ALA A 176 -12.12 -25.39 -8.55
C ALA A 176 -12.71 -25.61 -9.95
N ASP A 177 -13.96 -25.20 -10.17
CA ASP A 177 -14.64 -25.33 -11.46
C ASP A 177 -14.34 -24.12 -12.34
N ALA A 178 -13.66 -24.36 -13.46
CA ALA A 178 -13.28 -23.31 -14.42
C ALA A 178 -14.47 -22.56 -15.05
N GLU A 179 -15.68 -23.12 -14.97
CA GLU A 179 -16.89 -22.49 -15.48
C GLU A 179 -17.61 -21.63 -14.42
N LEU A 180 -17.21 -21.73 -13.14
CA LEU A 180 -17.83 -20.96 -12.06
C LEU A 180 -17.17 -19.58 -11.87
N PRO A 181 -17.94 -18.55 -11.48
CA PRO A 181 -17.39 -17.24 -11.16
C PRO A 181 -16.38 -17.34 -10.01
N GLY A 182 -15.25 -16.65 -10.16
CA GLY A 182 -14.19 -16.62 -9.15
C GLY A 182 -12.98 -17.47 -9.53
N HIS A 183 -13.17 -18.50 -10.37
CA HIS A 183 -12.04 -19.36 -10.78
C HIS A 183 -10.89 -18.57 -11.38
N GLY A 184 -9.70 -18.77 -10.81
CA GLY A 184 -8.48 -18.13 -11.27
C GLY A 184 -8.49 -16.63 -11.02
N ILE A 185 -9.19 -16.15 -9.98
CA ILE A 185 -9.21 -14.74 -9.57
C ILE A 185 -8.76 -14.64 -8.10
N VAL A 186 -7.81 -13.75 -7.82
CA VAL A 186 -7.40 -13.44 -6.44
C VAL A 186 -7.40 -11.94 -6.21
N ARG A 187 -7.60 -11.57 -4.95
CA ARG A 187 -7.44 -10.19 -4.48
C ARG A 187 -6.04 -9.96 -3.97
N VAL A 188 -5.50 -8.80 -4.31
CA VAL A 188 -4.17 -8.35 -3.88
C VAL A 188 -4.30 -7.02 -3.18
N HIS A 189 -3.74 -6.92 -1.98
CA HIS A 189 -3.61 -5.68 -1.24
C HIS A 189 -2.12 -5.36 -1.12
N ALA A 190 -1.66 -4.29 -1.74
CA ALA A 190 -0.28 -3.82 -1.59
C ALA A 190 -0.26 -2.54 -0.76
N GLN A 191 0.56 -2.52 0.29
CA GLN A 191 0.72 -1.36 1.17
C GLN A 191 2.20 -0.99 1.33
N ALA A 192 2.49 0.29 1.08
CA ALA A 192 3.77 0.91 1.39
C ALA A 192 3.67 1.67 2.72
N PHE A 193 4.60 1.40 3.64
CA PHE A 193 4.77 2.06 4.92
C PHE A 193 6.02 2.94 4.88
N GLY A 194 5.83 4.25 4.99
CA GLY A 194 6.91 5.23 5.01
C GLY A 194 7.12 5.86 6.39
N ILE A 195 8.01 6.83 6.43
CA ILE A 195 8.36 7.58 7.65
C ILE A 195 7.14 8.31 8.23
N ALA A 196 7.18 8.57 9.53
CA ALA A 196 6.15 9.33 10.28
C ALA A 196 4.71 8.79 10.13
N GLY A 197 4.55 7.49 9.89
CA GLY A 197 3.23 6.86 9.73
C GLY A 197 2.58 7.08 8.37
N SER A 198 3.32 7.64 7.39
CA SER A 198 2.84 7.73 6.02
C SER A 198 2.58 6.34 5.45
N ARG A 199 1.43 6.18 4.78
CA ARG A 199 1.05 4.91 4.17
C ARG A 199 0.21 5.13 2.92
N ARG A 200 0.39 4.27 1.92
CA ARG A 200 -0.44 4.19 0.72
C ARG A 200 -0.75 2.74 0.45
N ALA A 201 -1.99 2.46 0.09
CA ALA A 201 -2.47 1.11 -0.18
C ALA A 201 -3.23 1.08 -1.50
N ILE A 202 -3.06 -0.01 -2.22
CA ILE A 202 -3.78 -0.34 -3.46
C ILE A 202 -4.39 -1.72 -3.25
N GLU A 203 -5.62 -1.86 -3.72
CA GLU A 203 -6.23 -3.18 -3.93
C GLU A 203 -6.48 -3.41 -5.41
N ALA A 204 -6.22 -4.64 -5.85
CA ALA A 204 -6.47 -5.08 -7.21
C ALA A 204 -7.03 -6.50 -7.21
N GLU A 205 -7.79 -6.83 -8.24
CA GLU A 205 -8.15 -8.22 -8.56
C GLU A 205 -7.30 -8.65 -9.75
N LEU A 206 -6.60 -9.76 -9.57
CA LEU A 206 -5.72 -10.36 -10.55
C LEU A 206 -6.32 -11.68 -10.99
N ALA A 207 -6.38 -11.91 -12.30
CA ALA A 207 -6.90 -13.13 -12.86
C ALA A 207 -5.87 -13.87 -13.70
N ARG A 208 -5.88 -15.19 -13.65
CA ARG A 208 -5.14 -16.02 -14.59
C ARG A 208 -5.62 -15.77 -16.02
N VAL A 209 -4.71 -15.88 -16.97
CA VAL A 209 -5.06 -15.81 -18.40
C VAL A 209 -5.46 -17.21 -18.85
N CYS A 210 -6.72 -17.57 -18.65
CA CYS A 210 -7.26 -18.84 -19.14
C CYS A 210 -7.90 -18.62 -20.52
N PRO A 211 -7.39 -19.27 -21.59
CA PRO A 211 -8.11 -19.30 -22.85
C PRO A 211 -9.44 -20.02 -22.58
N GLY A 212 -10.55 -19.36 -22.89
CA GLY A 212 -11.88 -19.80 -22.47
C GLY A 212 -12.28 -21.08 -23.19
N GLY A 213 -12.00 -22.22 -22.57
CA GLY A 213 -12.42 -23.55 -23.00
C GLY A 213 -12.41 -24.53 -21.82
N PRO A 214 -13.42 -25.42 -21.71
CA PRO A 214 -13.48 -26.37 -20.61
C PRO A 214 -12.27 -27.30 -20.63
N GLY A 215 -11.47 -27.27 -19.56
CA GLY A 215 -10.26 -28.07 -19.40
C GLY A 215 -8.98 -27.50 -20.05
N GLU A 216 -9.02 -26.28 -20.61
CA GLU A 216 -7.80 -25.61 -21.04
C GLU A 216 -7.04 -25.04 -19.84
N ALA A 217 -5.78 -25.47 -19.69
CA ALA A 217 -4.91 -24.94 -18.65
C ALA A 217 -4.66 -23.43 -18.89
N CYS A 218 -4.69 -22.65 -17.82
CA CYS A 218 -4.40 -21.23 -17.92
C CYS A 218 -2.96 -20.99 -18.39
N LEU A 219 -2.79 -20.03 -19.29
CA LEU A 219 -1.49 -19.61 -19.79
C LEU A 219 -0.70 -18.86 -18.70
N PRO A 220 0.64 -18.91 -18.74
CA PRO A 220 1.46 -18.09 -17.88
C PRO A 220 1.17 -16.61 -18.17
N GLY A 221 0.60 -15.92 -17.19
CA GLY A 221 0.22 -14.52 -17.31
C GLY A 221 -0.86 -14.13 -16.31
N ILE A 222 -0.91 -12.84 -16.00
CA ILE A 222 -1.91 -12.24 -15.11
C ILE A 222 -2.59 -11.08 -15.84
N ARG A 223 -3.91 -11.01 -15.70
CA ARG A 223 -4.73 -9.88 -16.13
C ARG A 223 -5.26 -9.15 -14.90
N VAL A 224 -5.04 -7.84 -14.85
CA VAL A 224 -5.69 -6.98 -13.85
C VAL A 224 -7.16 -6.81 -14.24
N GLN A 225 -8.08 -7.25 -13.38
CA GLN A 225 -9.53 -7.08 -13.60
C GLN A 225 -10.05 -5.77 -12.99
N SER A 226 -9.55 -5.42 -11.80
CA SER A 226 -9.89 -4.18 -11.11
C SER A 226 -8.68 -3.63 -10.37
N TRP A 227 -8.68 -2.31 -10.17
CA TRP A 227 -7.63 -1.59 -9.47
C TRP A 227 -8.25 -0.40 -8.74
N GLN A 228 -7.90 -0.23 -7.45
CA GLN A 228 -8.34 0.90 -6.65
C GLN A 228 -7.27 1.36 -5.67
N GLU A 229 -7.07 2.68 -5.60
CA GLU A 229 -6.32 3.30 -4.51
C GLU A 229 -7.19 3.34 -3.25
N LEU A 230 -6.70 2.76 -2.16
CA LEU A 230 -7.35 2.86 -0.85
C LEU A 230 -6.85 4.09 -0.12
N ARG A 231 -7.70 5.12 -0.10
CA ARG A 231 -7.51 6.28 0.76
C ARG A 231 -8.06 5.96 2.13
N GLN A 232 -7.18 5.69 3.08
CA GLN A 232 -7.61 5.65 4.47
C GLN A 232 -8.10 7.04 4.87
N ALA A 233 -9.34 7.10 5.35
CA ALA A 233 -9.82 8.27 6.06
C ALA A 233 -8.86 8.51 7.24
N VAL A 234 -8.33 9.72 7.33
CA VAL A 234 -7.65 10.16 8.54
C VAL A 234 -8.71 10.12 9.65
N PRO A 235 -8.51 9.35 10.74
CA PRO A 235 -9.43 9.36 11.86
C PRO A 235 -9.52 10.74 12.50
#